data_AF-N9V0J1-F1
#
_entry.id   AF-N9V0J1-F1
#
_cell.length_a   1.000
_cell.length_b   1.000
_cell.length_c   1.000
_cell.angle_alpha   90.00
_cell.angle_beta   90.00
_cell.angle_gamma   90.00
#
_symmetry.space_group_name_H-M   'P 1'
#
loop_
_entity.id
_entity.type
_entity.pdbx_description
1 polymer ?
#
loop_
_entity_poly.entity_id
_entity_poly.type
_entity_poly.pdbx_seq_one_letter_code
_entity_poly.pdbx_strand_id
1 'polypeptide(L)'
;MTKIDTLRKINKNIVHDDGTIDSFERQLIDFMFGEYDYNYPFVISTNSEGLKLVMDIDLDKPLCIDVKTVIKCERKHSLDLSFVSHIDDYIRESCLAFESLTQETSIVFVLNRKSDTFELPYIAICRTDKKYGEYVVNQITSIYDKEKLESLIQRTYDANKKFYVNEKSRAFIKSAELQLPINLINALSTSYDKQCLTKSQVEQDLSKSKSYGSETQLDEVKEDVEEYEMDIAEDRW
;
A
#
# COMPACT_ATOMS: atom_id res chain seq x y z
N MET A 1 -11.05 25.40 -15.09
CA MET A 1 -9.58 25.29 -15.08
C MET A 1 -9.26 23.88 -15.57
N THR A 2 -8.40 23.75 -16.57
CA THR A 2 -8.09 22.44 -17.20
C THR A 2 -6.98 21.71 -16.44
N LYS A 3 -6.84 20.40 -16.67
CA LYS A 3 -5.73 19.59 -16.12
C LYS A 3 -4.36 20.14 -16.53
N ILE A 4 -4.25 20.66 -17.75
CA ILE A 4 -3.05 21.31 -18.29
C ILE A 4 -2.71 22.59 -17.50
N ASP A 5 -3.70 23.42 -17.16
CA ASP A 5 -3.47 24.64 -16.35
C ASP A 5 -2.90 24.31 -14.97
N THR A 6 -3.39 23.24 -14.34
CA THR A 6 -2.87 22.74 -13.07
C THR A 6 -1.42 22.30 -13.20
N LEU A 7 -1.11 21.50 -14.23
CA LEU A 7 0.26 21.01 -14.47
C LEU A 7 1.23 22.17 -14.77
N ARG A 8 0.84 23.17 -15.56
CA ARG A 8 1.65 24.37 -15.83
C ARG A 8 2.02 25.12 -14.55
N LYS A 9 1.16 25.11 -13.54
CA LYS A 9 1.42 25.76 -12.25
C LYS A 9 2.29 24.93 -11.31
N ILE A 10 2.28 23.60 -11.45
CA ILE A 10 3.18 22.69 -10.73
C ILE A 10 4.58 22.76 -11.34
N ASN A 11 4.67 22.59 -12.66
CA ASN A 11 5.90 22.68 -13.43
C ASN A 11 5.56 23.16 -14.86
N LYS A 12 5.89 24.42 -15.16
CA LYS A 12 5.61 25.01 -16.47
C LYS A 12 6.55 24.51 -17.56
N ASN A 13 7.74 24.03 -17.21
CA ASN A 13 8.79 23.71 -18.16
C ASN A 13 8.53 22.40 -18.89
N ILE A 14 7.61 21.57 -18.38
CA ILE A 14 7.25 20.27 -18.95
C ILE A 14 6.00 20.31 -19.82
N VAL A 15 5.35 21.47 -19.95
CA VAL A 15 4.09 21.61 -20.70
C VAL A 15 4.33 22.49 -21.91
N HIS A 16 4.19 21.90 -23.09
CA HIS A 16 4.46 22.55 -24.36
C HIS A 16 3.27 23.37 -24.87
N ASP A 17 3.50 24.23 -25.86
CA ASP A 17 2.48 25.11 -26.44
C ASP A 17 1.36 24.33 -27.15
N ASP A 18 1.67 23.15 -27.70
CA ASP A 18 0.71 22.23 -28.32
C ASP A 18 -0.10 21.40 -27.30
N GLY A 19 0.18 21.59 -26.00
CA GLY A 19 -0.49 20.89 -24.90
C GLY A 19 0.11 19.53 -24.56
N THR A 20 1.19 19.09 -25.22
CA THR A 20 1.93 17.89 -24.85
C THR A 20 2.70 18.12 -23.54
N ILE A 21 2.97 17.01 -22.83
CA ILE A 21 3.60 17.03 -21.50
C ILE A 21 4.79 16.08 -21.51
N ASP A 22 5.95 16.51 -21.02
CA ASP A 22 7.12 15.64 -20.92
C ASP A 22 6.86 14.47 -19.97
N SER A 23 7.23 13.27 -20.41
CA SER A 23 7.21 12.08 -19.57
C SER A 23 8.16 12.24 -18.38
N PHE A 24 7.92 11.48 -17.31
CA PHE A 24 8.83 11.48 -16.17
C PHE A 24 10.25 11.05 -16.57
N GLU A 25 10.38 10.06 -17.45
CA GLU A 25 11.66 9.63 -18.01
C GLU A 25 12.36 10.78 -18.76
N ARG A 26 11.64 11.52 -19.60
CA ARG A 26 12.21 12.68 -20.30
C ARG A 26 12.73 13.73 -19.31
N GLN A 27 11.94 14.05 -18.28
CA GLN A 27 12.37 14.98 -17.24
C GLN A 27 13.64 14.51 -16.52
N LEU A 28 13.77 13.21 -16.24
CA LEU A 28 14.98 12.63 -15.64
C LEU A 28 16.19 12.70 -16.57
N ILE A 29 16.00 12.53 -17.89
CA ILE A 29 17.04 12.73 -18.89
C ILE A 29 17.54 14.19 -18.86
N ASP A 30 16.64 15.17 -18.87
CA ASP A 30 17.01 16.59 -18.77
C ASP A 30 17.75 16.88 -17.46
N PHE A 31 17.37 16.20 -16.37
CA PHE A 31 18.07 16.30 -15.09
C PHE A 31 19.50 15.76 -15.16
N MET A 32 19.71 14.61 -15.82
CA MET A 32 21.04 14.04 -16.03
C MET A 32 21.95 14.95 -16.85
N PHE A 33 21.41 15.65 -17.85
CA PHE A 33 22.15 16.60 -18.68
C PHE A 33 22.34 17.98 -18.02
N GLY A 34 21.75 18.20 -16.84
CA GLY A 34 21.85 19.48 -16.13
C GLY A 34 20.95 20.57 -16.71
N GLU A 35 19.96 20.20 -17.52
CA GLU A 35 19.02 21.11 -18.19
C GLU A 35 17.71 21.27 -17.40
N TYR A 36 17.44 20.38 -16.43
CA TYR A 36 16.24 20.44 -15.60
C TYR A 36 16.30 21.59 -14.57
N ASP A 37 15.19 22.31 -14.38
CA ASP A 37 15.06 23.38 -13.39
C ASP A 37 14.70 22.85 -11.99
N TYR A 38 15.63 22.99 -11.06
CA TYR A 38 15.55 22.42 -9.71
C TYR A 38 14.50 23.09 -8.83
N ASN A 39 13.91 24.21 -9.26
CA ASN A 39 12.83 24.88 -8.54
C ASN A 39 11.48 24.15 -8.67
N TYR A 40 11.33 23.29 -9.69
CA TYR A 40 10.09 22.56 -9.95
C TYR A 40 10.22 21.07 -9.58
N PRO A 41 9.17 20.47 -8.97
CA PRO A 41 9.14 19.04 -8.76
C PRO A 41 9.01 18.31 -10.10
N PHE A 42 9.49 17.07 -10.13
CA PHE A 42 9.17 16.17 -11.22
C PHE A 42 7.69 15.78 -11.14
N VAL A 43 7.04 15.69 -12.30
CA VAL A 43 5.71 15.11 -12.43
C VAL A 43 5.87 13.67 -12.89
N ILE A 44 5.62 12.72 -11.99
CA ILE A 44 5.70 11.27 -12.26
C ILE A 44 4.56 10.86 -13.19
N SER A 45 3.33 11.26 -12.83
CA SER A 45 2.13 11.02 -13.61
C SER A 45 1.17 12.19 -13.45
N THR A 46 0.36 12.40 -14.48
CA THR A 46 -0.67 13.45 -14.49
C THR A 46 -1.88 13.10 -13.63
N ASN A 47 -1.97 11.85 -13.15
CA ASN A 47 -2.94 11.35 -12.19
C ASN A 47 -2.23 10.43 -11.18
N SER A 48 -2.97 9.90 -10.22
CA SER A 48 -2.46 9.01 -9.17
C SER A 48 -2.99 7.59 -9.28
N GLU A 49 -3.26 7.11 -10.50
CA GLU A 49 -3.76 5.74 -10.75
C GLU A 49 -2.83 4.64 -10.21
N GLY A 50 -1.52 4.91 -10.12
CA GLY A 50 -0.58 4.01 -9.44
C GLY A 50 -0.93 3.76 -7.96
N LEU A 51 -1.62 4.70 -7.30
CA LEU A 51 -1.97 4.64 -5.88
C LEU A 51 -3.30 3.90 -5.60
N LYS A 52 -3.96 3.34 -6.62
CA LYS A 52 -5.32 2.76 -6.53
C LYS A 52 -5.53 1.64 -5.50
N LEU A 53 -4.45 1.08 -4.95
CA LEU A 53 -4.52 0.15 -3.82
C LEU A 53 -5.15 0.82 -2.59
N VAL A 54 -5.00 2.14 -2.45
CA VAL A 54 -5.56 2.92 -1.35
C VAL A 54 -6.94 3.44 -1.75
N MET A 55 -7.99 2.95 -1.10
CA MET A 55 -9.38 3.22 -1.49
C MET A 55 -9.82 4.68 -1.32
N ASP A 56 -9.19 5.42 -0.40
CA ASP A 56 -9.58 6.77 -0.01
C ASP A 56 -8.74 7.88 -0.71
N ILE A 57 -7.95 7.53 -1.73
CA ILE A 57 -7.12 8.51 -2.47
C ILE A 57 -7.89 9.10 -3.66
N ASP A 58 -7.78 10.42 -3.80
CA ASP A 58 -8.19 11.14 -5.01
C ASP A 58 -7.19 10.87 -6.14
N LEU A 59 -7.62 10.03 -7.09
CA LEU A 59 -6.81 9.57 -8.21
C LEU A 59 -6.61 10.65 -9.29
N ASP A 60 -7.43 11.70 -9.32
CA ASP A 60 -7.29 12.76 -10.34
C ASP A 60 -6.12 13.70 -10.05
N LYS A 61 -5.59 13.69 -8.83
CA LYS A 61 -4.42 14.49 -8.44
C LYS A 61 -3.15 14.01 -9.13
N PRO A 62 -2.29 14.91 -9.62
CA PRO A 62 -0.97 14.54 -10.12
C PRO A 62 -0.12 13.86 -9.05
N LEU A 63 0.72 12.93 -9.48
CA LEU A 63 1.76 12.32 -8.65
C LEU A 63 3.10 12.99 -8.94
N CYS A 64 3.73 13.53 -7.90
CA CYS A 64 4.98 14.28 -8.03
C CYS A 64 6.11 13.71 -7.15
N ILE A 65 7.35 14.10 -7.44
CA ILE A 65 8.52 13.83 -6.59
C ILE A 65 9.46 15.04 -6.60
N ASP A 66 9.91 15.46 -5.41
CA ASP A 66 10.87 16.57 -5.31
C ASP A 66 12.24 16.15 -5.88
N VAL A 67 12.96 17.07 -6.50
CA VAL A 67 14.32 16.82 -7.03
C VAL A 67 15.28 16.28 -5.97
N LYS A 68 15.20 16.81 -4.74
CA LYS A 68 15.98 16.32 -3.59
C LYS A 68 15.71 14.85 -3.27
N THR A 69 14.49 14.36 -3.52
CA THR A 69 14.13 12.96 -3.26
C THR A 69 14.76 12.07 -4.32
N VAL A 70 14.74 12.47 -5.60
CA VAL A 70 15.46 11.77 -6.68
C VAL A 70 16.96 11.71 -6.39
N ILE A 71 17.58 12.84 -6.02
CA ILE A 71 19.00 12.89 -5.62
C ILE A 71 19.29 11.96 -4.43
N LYS A 72 18.39 11.90 -3.45
CA LYS A 72 18.53 11.00 -2.29
C LYS A 72 18.41 9.53 -2.70
N CYS A 73 17.56 9.20 -3.66
CA CYS A 73 17.47 7.84 -4.20
C CYS A 73 18.82 7.40 -4.77
N GLU A 74 19.42 8.22 -5.63
CA GLU A 74 20.72 7.93 -6.26
C GLU A 74 21.87 7.90 -5.24
N ARG A 75 22.03 8.97 -4.44
CA ARG A 75 23.24 9.18 -3.62
C ARG A 75 23.23 8.46 -2.28
N LYS A 76 22.04 8.27 -1.69
CA LYS A 76 21.90 7.69 -0.34
C LYS A 76 21.42 6.25 -0.37
N HIS A 77 20.56 5.93 -1.33
CA HIS A 77 19.92 4.62 -1.42
C HIS A 77 20.41 3.80 -2.61
N SER A 78 21.40 4.32 -3.35
CA SER A 78 22.02 3.65 -4.50
C SER A 78 21.00 3.16 -5.53
N LEU A 79 19.88 3.87 -5.67
CA LEU A 79 18.83 3.60 -6.66
C LEU A 79 19.16 4.36 -7.94
N ASP A 80 19.38 3.65 -9.03
CA ASP A 80 19.59 4.29 -10.31
C ASP A 80 18.32 5.00 -10.83
N LEU A 81 18.51 5.93 -11.78
CA LEU A 81 17.41 6.69 -12.34
C LEU A 81 16.45 5.84 -13.19
N SER A 82 16.91 4.67 -13.66
CA SER A 82 16.08 3.71 -14.38
C SER A 82 15.05 3.06 -13.43
N PHE A 83 15.46 2.70 -12.22
CA PHE A 83 14.55 2.24 -11.18
C PHE A 83 13.57 3.35 -10.79
N VAL A 84 14.07 4.57 -10.60
CA VAL A 84 13.24 5.71 -10.22
C VAL A 84 12.20 6.04 -11.30
N SER A 85 12.55 5.97 -12.60
CA SER A 85 11.63 6.29 -13.69
C SER A 85 10.40 5.39 -13.75
N HIS A 86 10.51 4.16 -13.24
CA HIS A 86 9.42 3.17 -13.20
C HIS A 86 8.65 3.14 -11.87
N ILE A 87 8.85 4.12 -10.99
CA ILE A 87 8.26 4.08 -9.64
C ILE A 87 6.73 4.01 -9.63
N ASP A 88 6.04 4.64 -10.60
CA ASP A 88 4.58 4.59 -10.68
C ASP A 88 4.07 3.15 -10.91
N ASP A 89 4.73 2.42 -11.80
CA ASP A 89 4.42 1.01 -12.07
C ASP A 89 4.73 0.14 -10.85
N TYR A 90 5.85 0.36 -10.18
CA TYR A 90 6.20 -0.39 -8.98
C TYR A 90 5.21 -0.15 -7.84
N ILE A 91 4.73 1.08 -7.67
CA ILE A 91 3.69 1.39 -6.69
C ILE A 91 2.38 0.71 -7.07
N ARG A 92 1.97 0.78 -8.34
CA ARG A 92 0.77 0.09 -8.85
C ARG A 92 0.80 -1.42 -8.59
N GLU A 93 1.99 -2.00 -8.60
CA GLU A 93 2.22 -3.42 -8.41
C GLU A 93 2.48 -3.83 -6.96
N SER A 94 2.41 -2.89 -6.00
CA SER A 94 2.73 -3.12 -4.59
C SER A 94 2.03 -4.34 -3.99
N CYS A 95 2.76 -5.02 -3.09
CA CYS A 95 2.28 -6.18 -2.36
C CYS A 95 1.22 -5.81 -1.32
N LEU A 96 1.41 -4.68 -0.64
CA LEU A 96 0.45 -4.09 0.30
C LEU A 96 0.78 -2.60 0.52
N ALA A 97 -0.13 -1.87 1.15
CA ALA A 97 0.14 -0.53 1.64
C ALA A 97 -0.42 -0.33 3.06
N PHE A 98 0.08 0.66 3.79
CA PHE A 98 -0.42 1.01 5.11
C PHE A 98 -0.15 2.46 5.47
N GLU A 99 -0.97 3.03 6.35
CA GLU A 99 -0.73 4.37 6.88
C GLU A 99 0.60 4.44 7.64
N SER A 100 1.30 5.57 7.50
CA SER A 100 2.54 5.81 8.21
C SER A 100 2.32 5.94 9.71
N LEU A 101 3.25 5.37 10.48
CA LEU A 101 3.30 5.51 11.94
C LEU A 101 3.49 6.94 12.41
N THR A 102 4.19 7.77 11.63
CA THR A 102 4.70 9.06 12.10
C THR A 102 4.12 10.26 11.35
N GLN A 103 3.41 10.03 10.25
CA GLN A 103 2.89 11.08 9.38
C GLN A 103 1.49 10.68 8.91
N GLU A 104 0.45 11.31 9.44
CA GLU A 104 -0.94 10.91 9.20
C GLU A 104 -1.34 10.98 7.72
N THR A 105 -0.81 11.96 6.99
CA THR A 105 -1.08 12.13 5.56
C THR A 105 -0.11 11.33 4.68
N SER A 106 0.50 10.27 5.19
CA SER A 106 1.45 9.46 4.43
C SER A 106 1.10 7.99 4.43
N ILE A 107 1.18 7.38 3.25
CA ILE A 107 1.00 5.97 3.02
C ILE A 107 2.33 5.35 2.63
N VAL A 108 2.64 4.22 3.23
CA VAL A 108 3.79 3.38 2.91
C VAL A 108 3.32 2.28 1.98
N PHE A 109 3.92 2.20 0.80
CA PHE A 109 3.73 1.12 -0.17
C PHE A 109 4.89 0.15 -0.08
N VAL A 110 4.58 -1.14 0.08
CA VAL A 110 5.57 -2.22 0.02
C VAL A 110 5.63 -2.71 -1.42
N LEU A 111 6.73 -2.40 -2.11
CA LEU A 111 6.88 -2.70 -3.53
C LEU A 111 7.12 -4.18 -3.73
N ASN A 112 6.66 -4.72 -4.86
CA ASN A 112 6.94 -6.10 -5.27
C ASN A 112 8.34 -6.25 -5.90
N ARG A 113 9.35 -5.70 -5.22
CA ARG A 113 10.75 -5.64 -5.66
C ARG A 113 11.65 -5.73 -4.43
N LYS A 114 12.83 -6.33 -4.61
CA LYS A 114 13.88 -6.42 -3.60
C LYS A 114 15.16 -5.77 -4.11
N SER A 115 16.00 -5.31 -3.19
CA SER A 115 17.35 -4.85 -3.50
C SER A 115 18.23 -6.02 -3.91
N ASP A 116 19.05 -5.86 -4.95
CA ASP A 116 19.95 -6.92 -5.42
C ASP A 116 21.03 -7.30 -4.39
N THR A 117 21.39 -6.38 -3.50
CA THR A 117 22.51 -6.60 -2.55
C THR A 117 22.10 -7.40 -1.31
N PHE A 118 20.97 -7.05 -0.70
CA PHE A 118 20.55 -7.60 0.59
C PHE A 118 19.21 -8.33 0.53
N GLU A 119 18.62 -8.48 -0.66
CA GLU A 119 17.29 -9.07 -0.85
C GLU A 119 16.19 -8.39 0.00
N LEU A 120 16.40 -7.12 0.36
CA LEU A 120 15.49 -6.34 1.19
C LEU A 120 14.35 -5.77 0.35
N PRO A 121 13.09 -5.86 0.79
CA PRO A 121 11.98 -5.27 0.07
C PRO A 121 12.11 -3.75 -0.01
N TYR A 122 11.79 -3.17 -1.18
CA TYR A 122 11.67 -1.73 -1.32
C TYR A 122 10.35 -1.21 -0.76
N ILE A 123 10.39 -0.02 -0.17
CA ILE A 123 9.21 0.76 0.17
C ILE A 123 9.23 2.12 -0.50
N ALA A 124 8.05 2.61 -0.88
CA ALA A 124 7.82 3.99 -1.30
C ALA A 124 6.87 4.68 -0.31
N ILE A 125 7.16 5.93 0.05
CA ILE A 125 6.32 6.71 0.96
C ILE A 125 5.66 7.84 0.17
N CYS A 126 4.35 7.74 0.02
CA CYS A 126 3.53 8.77 -0.63
C CYS A 126 2.88 9.66 0.42
N ARG A 127 3.07 10.97 0.35
CA ARG A 127 2.30 11.95 1.10
C ARG A 127 1.09 12.38 0.26
N THR A 128 -0.10 12.16 0.79
CA THR A 128 -1.35 12.59 0.15
C THR A 128 -1.59 14.07 0.43
N ASP A 129 -2.36 14.70 -0.45
CA ASP A 129 -2.87 16.07 -0.29
C ASP A 129 -1.80 17.13 0.00
N LYS A 130 -0.59 16.95 -0.55
CA LYS A 130 0.49 17.92 -0.35
C LYS A 130 0.19 19.20 -1.14
N LYS A 131 0.21 20.33 -0.44
CA LYS A 131 0.06 21.65 -1.07
C LYS A 131 1.32 22.04 -1.85
N TYR A 132 1.12 22.53 -3.06
CA TYR A 132 2.11 23.17 -3.93
C TYR A 132 1.53 24.51 -4.41
N GLY A 133 1.80 25.58 -3.66
CA GLY A 133 1.06 26.84 -3.81
C GLY A 133 -0.43 26.64 -3.48
N GLU A 134 -1.30 27.00 -4.43
CA GLU A 134 -2.76 26.81 -4.33
C GLU A 134 -3.22 25.39 -4.74
N TYR A 135 -2.31 24.55 -5.21
CA TYR A 135 -2.62 23.22 -5.75
C TYR A 135 -2.35 22.11 -4.76
N VAL A 136 -3.00 20.98 -4.97
CA VAL A 136 -2.87 19.81 -4.12
C VAL A 136 -2.45 18.63 -5.00
N VAL A 137 -1.35 17.97 -4.61
CA VAL A 137 -0.78 16.82 -5.32
C VAL A 137 -0.55 15.67 -4.36
N ASN A 138 -0.46 14.46 -4.90
CA ASN A 138 0.15 13.35 -4.17
C ASN A 138 1.65 13.38 -4.44
N GLN A 139 2.47 13.07 -3.43
CA GLN A 139 3.92 13.18 -3.58
C GLN A 139 4.67 11.97 -3.04
N ILE A 140 5.55 11.40 -3.84
CA ILE A 140 6.57 10.46 -3.37
C ILE A 140 7.65 11.23 -2.60
N THR A 141 7.76 10.93 -1.31
CA THR A 141 8.67 11.61 -0.38
C THR A 141 9.91 10.81 -0.05
N SER A 142 9.91 9.49 -0.29
CA SER A 142 11.05 8.60 -0.09
C SER A 142 10.85 7.28 -0.84
N ILE A 143 11.94 6.72 -1.34
CA ILE A 143 12.02 5.37 -1.91
C ILE A 143 13.34 4.77 -1.40
N TYR A 144 13.27 3.59 -0.77
CA TYR A 144 14.45 2.92 -0.22
C TYR A 144 14.12 1.48 0.20
N ASP A 145 15.16 0.65 0.35
CA ASP A 145 15.07 -0.72 0.85
C ASP A 145 14.86 -0.76 2.37
N LYS A 146 14.06 -1.70 2.86
CA LYS A 146 13.65 -1.73 4.27
C LYS A 146 14.10 -3.00 4.99
N GLU A 147 15.23 -2.90 5.68
CA GLU A 147 15.80 -3.98 6.50
C GLU A 147 14.82 -4.53 7.55
N LYS A 148 14.24 -3.66 8.38
CA LYS A 148 13.30 -4.04 9.44
C LYS A 148 11.85 -3.84 9.02
N LEU A 149 11.47 -4.40 7.87
CA LEU A 149 10.11 -4.24 7.35
C LEU A 149 9.08 -4.92 8.25
N GLU A 150 9.38 -6.12 8.73
CA GLU A 150 8.50 -6.86 9.64
C GLU A 150 8.13 -6.05 10.89
N SER A 151 9.15 -5.49 11.56
CA SER A 151 8.95 -4.63 12.73
C SER A 151 8.13 -3.38 12.41
N LEU A 152 8.29 -2.81 11.20
CA LEU A 152 7.47 -1.70 10.76
C LEU A 152 6.00 -2.12 10.60
N ILE A 153 5.73 -3.22 9.89
CA ILE A 153 4.37 -3.74 9.69
C ILE A 153 3.72 -4.04 11.05
N GLN A 154 4.41 -4.76 11.93
CA GLN A 154 3.86 -5.11 13.24
C GLN A 154 3.53 -3.86 14.08
N ARG A 155 4.46 -2.91 14.18
CA ARG A 155 4.23 -1.66 14.94
C ARG A 155 3.08 -0.84 14.35
N THR A 156 2.97 -0.78 13.03
CA THR A 156 1.86 -0.12 12.35
C THR A 156 0.53 -0.77 12.68
N TYR A 157 0.47 -2.10 12.66
CA TYR A 157 -0.72 -2.86 13.03
C TYR A 157 -1.11 -2.65 14.50
N ASP A 158 -0.13 -2.72 15.40
CA ASP A 158 -0.35 -2.49 16.83
C ASP A 158 -0.80 -1.06 17.15
N ALA A 159 -0.39 -0.08 16.34
CA ALA A 159 -0.86 1.30 16.39
C ALA A 159 -2.25 1.51 15.76
N ASN A 160 -2.94 0.42 15.40
CA ASN A 160 -4.28 0.41 14.80
C ASN A 160 -4.40 1.24 13.51
N LYS A 161 -3.30 1.37 12.77
CA LYS A 161 -3.26 2.05 11.47
C LYS A 161 -3.94 1.22 10.39
N LYS A 162 -4.48 1.89 9.37
CA LYS A 162 -5.11 1.19 8.23
C LYS A 162 -4.08 0.48 7.37
N PHE A 163 -4.39 -0.75 7.00
CA PHE A 163 -3.72 -1.56 5.99
C PHE A 163 -4.61 -1.72 4.78
N TYR A 164 -4.00 -1.68 3.60
CA TYR A 164 -4.62 -1.90 2.31
C TYR A 164 -3.99 -3.13 1.68
N VAL A 165 -4.83 -4.11 1.35
CA VAL A 165 -4.42 -5.44 0.89
C VAL A 165 -5.06 -5.77 -0.45
N ASN A 166 -4.37 -6.61 -1.21
CA ASN A 166 -4.80 -7.13 -2.50
C ASN A 166 -4.43 -8.62 -2.61
N GLU A 167 -4.63 -9.23 -3.78
CA GLU A 167 -4.32 -10.63 -4.03
C GLU A 167 -2.83 -10.98 -3.81
N LYS A 168 -1.92 -10.00 -3.98
CA LYS A 168 -0.48 -10.18 -3.80
C LYS A 168 -0.07 -10.14 -2.34
N SER A 169 -0.86 -9.50 -1.47
CA SER A 169 -0.57 -9.41 -0.04
C SER A 169 -0.38 -10.78 0.59
N ARG A 170 -1.26 -11.74 0.24
CA ARG A 170 -1.14 -13.12 0.74
C ARG A 170 0.17 -13.80 0.32
N ALA A 171 0.51 -13.68 -0.96
CA ALA A 171 1.72 -14.29 -1.50
C ALA A 171 2.95 -13.69 -0.81
N PHE A 172 3.00 -12.37 -0.70
CA PHE A 172 4.07 -11.63 -0.03
C PHE A 172 4.23 -12.03 1.44
N ILE A 173 3.14 -12.04 2.21
CA ILE A 173 3.19 -12.38 3.65
C ILE A 173 3.66 -13.82 3.85
N LYS A 174 3.29 -14.75 2.96
CA LYS A 174 3.74 -16.14 3.03
C LYS A 174 5.17 -16.37 2.51
N SER A 175 5.59 -15.62 1.50
CA SER A 175 6.88 -15.83 0.81
C SER A 175 8.03 -15.01 1.36
N ALA A 176 7.75 -13.89 2.03
CA ALA A 176 8.78 -12.94 2.44
C ALA A 176 9.57 -13.37 3.69
N GLU A 177 9.41 -14.62 4.17
CA GLU A 177 10.02 -15.15 5.41
C GLU A 177 9.82 -14.22 6.63
N LEU A 178 8.81 -13.35 6.58
CA LEU A 178 8.51 -12.41 7.65
C LEU A 178 7.97 -13.18 8.86
N GLN A 179 8.60 -13.01 10.02
CA GLN A 179 8.18 -13.65 11.28
C GLN A 179 7.03 -12.90 11.96
N LEU A 180 6.00 -12.57 11.18
CA LEU A 180 4.85 -11.81 11.68
C LEU A 180 4.01 -12.66 12.67
N PRO A 181 3.40 -12.01 13.68
CA PRO A 181 2.42 -12.67 14.54
C PRO A 181 1.29 -13.35 13.75
N ILE A 182 0.84 -14.53 14.19
CA ILE A 182 -0.15 -15.34 13.46
C ILE A 182 -1.47 -14.60 13.20
N ASN A 183 -1.91 -13.76 14.13
CA ASN A 183 -3.10 -12.92 13.98
C ASN A 183 -2.94 -11.90 12.85
N LEU A 184 -1.74 -11.32 12.70
CA LEU A 184 -1.41 -10.39 11.63
C LEU A 184 -1.28 -11.11 10.27
N ILE A 185 -0.68 -12.30 10.25
CA ILE A 185 -0.66 -13.15 9.06
C ILE A 185 -2.09 -13.45 8.60
N ASN A 186 -2.97 -13.87 9.51
CA ASN A 186 -4.36 -14.16 9.19
C ASN A 186 -5.12 -12.92 8.68
N ALA A 187 -4.89 -11.75 9.29
CA ALA A 187 -5.48 -10.49 8.84
C ALA A 187 -5.06 -10.11 7.41
N LEU A 188 -3.77 -10.23 7.10
CA LEU A 188 -3.20 -9.77 5.82
C LEU A 188 -3.25 -10.81 4.70
N SER A 189 -3.57 -12.07 4.99
CA SER A 189 -3.49 -13.20 4.05
C SER A 189 -4.80 -13.56 3.36
N THR A 190 -5.78 -12.65 3.32
CA THR A 190 -7.08 -12.76 2.61
C THR A 190 -8.10 -13.77 3.15
N SER A 191 -7.92 -14.35 4.35
CA SER A 191 -9.06 -14.96 5.08
C SER A 191 -10.03 -13.91 5.65
N TYR A 192 -9.92 -12.68 5.15
CA TYR A 192 -10.64 -11.50 5.56
C TYR A 192 -11.05 -10.80 4.27
N ASP A 193 -12.34 -10.84 3.91
CA ASP A 193 -12.85 -10.35 2.61
C ASP A 193 -12.69 -8.82 2.40
N LYS A 194 -11.99 -8.14 3.31
CA LYS A 194 -11.82 -6.69 3.29
C LYS A 194 -10.47 -6.31 2.67
N GLN A 195 -10.52 -5.44 1.66
CA GLN A 195 -9.34 -4.81 1.04
C GLN A 195 -8.70 -3.73 1.93
N CYS A 196 -9.39 -3.31 3.00
CA CYS A 196 -8.89 -2.36 3.99
C CYS A 196 -9.22 -2.85 5.41
N LEU A 197 -8.25 -2.78 6.33
CA LEU A 197 -8.41 -3.27 7.70
C LEU A 197 -7.60 -2.48 8.73
N THR A 198 -8.07 -2.52 9.98
CA THR A 198 -7.35 -2.09 11.17
C THR A 198 -7.31 -3.25 12.18
N LYS A 199 -6.42 -3.19 13.16
CA LYS A 199 -6.32 -4.21 14.21
C LYS A 199 -7.64 -4.38 14.97
N SER A 200 -8.26 -3.27 15.40
CA SER A 200 -9.54 -3.32 16.12
C SER A 200 -10.65 -3.93 15.27
N GLN A 201 -10.67 -3.68 13.95
CA GLN A 201 -11.66 -4.28 13.07
C GLN A 201 -11.48 -5.80 13.00
N VAL A 202 -10.23 -6.28 12.86
CA VAL A 202 -9.90 -7.72 12.83
C VAL A 202 -10.27 -8.40 14.14
N GLU A 203 -9.94 -7.81 15.28
CA GLU A 203 -10.26 -8.36 16.60
C GLU A 203 -11.79 -8.45 16.82
N GLN A 204 -12.54 -7.44 16.39
CA GLN A 204 -14.00 -7.46 16.44
C GLN A 204 -14.59 -8.57 15.57
N ASP A 205 -14.14 -8.71 14.33
CA ASP A 205 -14.69 -9.70 13.40
C ASP A 205 -14.34 -11.14 13.84
N LEU A 206 -13.15 -11.36 14.41
CA LEU A 206 -12.76 -12.63 15.03
C LEU A 206 -13.54 -12.94 16.32
N SER A 207 -13.95 -11.93 17.08
CA SER A 207 -14.80 -12.13 18.26
C SER A 207 -16.22 -12.54 17.88
N LYS A 208 -16.76 -11.98 16.80
CA LYS A 208 -18.09 -12.30 16.27
C LYS A 208 -18.14 -13.70 15.68
N SER A 209 -17.11 -14.14 14.95
CA SER A 209 -17.06 -15.51 14.43
C SER A 209 -17.00 -16.55 15.53
N LYS A 210 -16.41 -16.24 16.69
CA LYS A 210 -16.43 -17.10 17.88
C LYS A 210 -17.79 -17.13 18.58
N SER A 211 -18.57 -16.04 18.59
CA SER A 211 -19.90 -16.04 19.24
C SER A 211 -20.96 -16.76 18.40
N TYR A 212 -20.89 -16.68 17.07
CA TYR A 212 -21.78 -17.45 16.19
C TYR A 212 -21.46 -18.95 16.18
N GLY A 213 -20.22 -19.34 16.50
CA GLY A 213 -19.83 -20.74 16.66
C GLY A 213 -20.26 -21.40 17.98
N SER A 214 -20.84 -20.65 18.92
CA SER A 214 -21.30 -21.19 20.22
C SER A 214 -22.81 -21.30 20.39
N GLU A 215 -23.62 -20.74 19.48
CA GLU A 215 -25.09 -20.74 19.61
C GLU A 215 -25.83 -21.66 18.61
N THR A 216 -25.15 -22.24 17.61
CA THR A 216 -25.81 -23.14 16.63
C THR A 216 -25.28 -24.58 16.62
N GLN A 217 -24.56 -25.02 17.67
CA GLN A 217 -24.16 -26.44 17.81
C GLN A 217 -24.52 -27.08 19.15
N LEU A 218 -25.26 -26.38 20.02
CA LEU A 218 -25.70 -26.96 21.31
C LEU A 218 -27.17 -27.38 21.33
N ASP A 219 -27.97 -26.97 20.35
CA ASP A 219 -29.38 -27.38 20.27
C ASP A 219 -29.62 -28.52 19.26
N GLU A 220 -28.84 -28.63 18.17
CA GLU A 220 -28.95 -29.79 17.24
C GLU A 220 -28.34 -31.09 17.80
N VAL A 221 -27.37 -31.01 18.74
CA VAL A 221 -26.76 -32.22 19.34
C VAL A 221 -27.61 -32.77 20.50
N LYS A 222 -28.62 -32.05 20.97
CA LYS A 222 -29.52 -32.55 22.04
C LYS A 222 -30.75 -33.29 21.52
N GLU A 223 -31.28 -32.92 20.36
CA GLU A 223 -32.40 -33.68 19.77
C GLU A 223 -31.93 -35.04 19.21
N ASP A 224 -30.73 -35.11 18.63
CA ASP A 224 -30.21 -36.36 18.06
C ASP A 224 -29.73 -37.39 19.10
N VAL A 225 -29.51 -37.03 20.37
CA VAL A 225 -29.04 -38.01 21.39
C VAL A 225 -30.22 -38.65 22.13
N GLU A 226 -31.37 -37.98 22.24
CA GLU A 226 -32.57 -38.57 22.86
C GLU A 226 -33.30 -39.56 21.93
N GLU A 227 -33.20 -39.41 20.60
CA GLU A 227 -33.82 -40.36 19.66
C GLU A 227 -33.06 -41.70 19.58
N TYR A 228 -31.72 -41.70 19.74
CA TYR A 228 -30.92 -42.92 19.68
C TYR A 228 -30.91 -43.76 20.98
N GLU A 229 -31.26 -43.21 22.14
CA GLU A 229 -31.38 -44.00 23.38
C GLU A 229 -32.74 -44.66 23.57
N MET A 230 -33.78 -44.27 22.80
CA MET A 230 -35.08 -44.96 22.81
C MET A 230 -35.09 -46.25 21.95
N ASP A 231 -34.33 -46.30 20.86
CA ASP A 231 -34.35 -47.44 19.93
C ASP A 231 -33.51 -48.65 20.36
N ILE A 232 -32.68 -48.53 21.40
CA ILE A 232 -31.89 -49.66 21.93
C ILE A 232 -32.67 -50.45 23.01
N ALA A 233 -33.82 -49.93 23.47
CA ALA A 233 -34.61 -50.55 24.53
C ALA A 233 -35.72 -51.50 24.04
N GLU A 234 -36.13 -51.45 22.76
CA GLU A 234 -37.27 -52.24 22.26
C GLU A 234 -36.93 -53.58 21.58
N ASP A 235 -35.66 -53.87 21.27
CA ASP A 235 -35.27 -55.10 20.55
C ASP A 235 -34.74 -56.25 21.45
N ARG A 236 -35.25 -56.33 22.68
CA ARG A 236 -34.86 -57.36 23.67
C ARG A 236 -36.04 -58.14 24.26
N TRP A 237 -36.86 -58.78 23.43
CA TRP A 237 -37.74 -59.88 23.84
C TRP A 237 -37.83 -60.97 22.77
#